data_AF-A0A2V9ZHF2-F1
#
_entry.id   AF-A0A2V9ZHF2-F1
#
_cell.length_a   1.000
_cell.length_b   1.000
_cell.length_c   1.000
_cell.angle_alpha   90.00
_cell.angle_beta   90.00
_cell.angle_gamma   90.00
#
_symmetry.space_group_name_H-M   'P 1'
#
loop_
_entity.id
_entity.type
_entity.pdbx_description
1 polymer ?
#
loop_
_entity_poly.entity_id
_entity_poly.type
_entity_poly.pdbx_seq_one_letter_code
_entity_poly.pdbx_strand_id
1 'polypeptide(L)'
;MIEGAGKFGIQRLVAINFFLAQELLSFPMPSAMRTFWEQDQPGQALGTEILDGICRGQEIHTDSPPYFRLMLRLRERRLDRLRFLSRLALTPTITEWRSIRLPAPLFPAYRLVRIGRLLSRAFKT
;
A
#
# COMPACT_ATOMS: atom_id res chain seq x y z
N MET A 1 -17.74 11.04 9.67
CA MET A 1 -16.65 10.49 8.82
C MET A 1 -15.68 9.59 9.61
N ILE A 2 -15.25 9.97 10.81
CA ILE A 2 -14.23 9.25 11.62
C ILE A 2 -14.72 7.91 12.18
N GLU A 3 -15.97 7.81 12.65
CA GLU A 3 -16.55 6.54 13.15
C GLU A 3 -16.71 5.47 12.05
N GLY A 4 -16.90 5.88 10.80
CA GLY A 4 -16.97 4.96 9.67
C GLY A 4 -15.62 4.31 9.34
N ALA A 5 -14.53 5.06 9.47
CA ALA A 5 -13.18 4.61 9.11
C ALA A 5 -12.71 3.41 9.94
N GLY A 6 -13.07 3.34 11.23
CA GLY A 6 -12.77 2.21 12.10
C GLY A 6 -13.46 0.92 11.70
N LYS A 7 -14.70 1.00 11.19
CA LYS A 7 -15.44 -0.17 10.67
C LYS A 7 -14.74 -0.78 9.46
N PHE A 8 -14.13 0.05 8.61
CA PHE A 8 -13.46 -0.37 7.38
C PHE A 8 -11.94 -0.61 7.50
N GLY A 9 -11.33 -0.37 8.68
CA GLY A 9 -9.89 -0.59 8.90
C GLY A 9 -8.99 0.34 8.07
N ILE A 10 -9.44 1.58 7.86
CA ILE A 10 -8.75 2.62 7.07
C ILE A 10 -8.36 3.85 7.92
N GLN A 11 -8.41 3.75 9.25
CA GLN A 11 -8.08 4.84 10.17
C GLN A 11 -6.66 5.36 9.98
N ARG A 12 -5.66 4.48 9.85
CA ARG A 12 -4.26 4.79 9.56
C ARG A 12 -4.10 5.56 8.26
N LEU A 13 -4.75 5.10 7.19
CA LEU A 13 -4.69 5.79 5.90
C LEU A 13 -5.24 7.21 6.04
N VAL A 14 -6.37 7.37 6.73
CA VAL A 14 -6.99 8.68 6.95
C VAL A 14 -6.12 9.55 7.86
N ALA A 15 -5.56 8.98 8.93
CA ALA A 15 -4.68 9.69 9.87
C ALA A 15 -3.41 10.20 9.17
N ILE A 16 -2.77 9.36 8.35
CA ILE A 16 -1.61 9.76 7.53
C ILE A 16 -1.99 10.91 6.59
N ASN A 17 -3.14 10.87 5.93
CA ASN A 17 -3.57 11.97 5.06
C ASN A 17 -3.78 13.28 5.83
N PHE A 18 -4.39 13.23 7.02
CA PHE A 18 -4.52 14.43 7.86
C PHE A 18 -3.16 14.93 8.36
N PHE A 19 -2.26 14.03 8.73
CA PHE A 19 -0.89 14.38 9.10
C PHE A 19 -0.18 15.09 7.93
N LEU A 20 -0.22 14.53 6.72
CA LEU A 20 0.38 15.15 5.54
C LEU A 20 -0.27 16.50 5.19
N ALA A 21 -1.60 16.60 5.29
CA ALA A 21 -2.30 17.88 5.08
C ALA A 21 -1.93 18.92 6.13
N GLN A 22 -1.69 18.51 7.37
CA GLN A 22 -1.20 19.39 8.41
C GLN A 22 0.20 19.89 8.11
N GLU A 23 1.13 19.00 7.77
CA GLU A 23 2.53 19.37 7.53
C GLU A 23 2.71 20.18 6.24
N LEU A 24 1.98 19.84 5.17
CA LEU A 24 2.15 20.48 3.87
C LEU A 24 1.26 21.71 3.67
N LEU A 25 0.06 21.72 4.27
CA LEU A 25 -0.97 22.74 4.03
C LEU A 25 -1.40 23.48 5.29
N SER A 26 -0.78 23.19 6.45
CA SER A 26 -1.17 23.75 7.76
C SER A 26 -2.64 23.49 8.11
N PHE A 27 -3.22 22.42 7.59
CA PHE A 27 -4.61 22.05 7.89
C PHE A 27 -4.70 21.34 9.24
N PRO A 28 -5.57 21.77 10.18
CA PRO A 28 -5.62 21.18 11.50
C PRO A 28 -6.17 19.74 11.50
N MET A 29 -5.47 18.85 12.19
CA MET A 29 -5.93 17.49 12.41
C MET A 29 -7.07 17.43 13.46
N PRO A 30 -8.21 16.78 13.14
CA PRO A 30 -9.30 16.59 14.10
C PRO A 30 -8.87 15.84 15.36
N SER A 31 -9.39 16.23 16.53
CA SER A 31 -9.03 15.65 17.84
C SER A 31 -9.19 14.13 17.91
N ALA A 32 -10.29 13.60 17.38
CA ALA A 32 -10.54 12.15 17.36
C ALA A 32 -9.49 11.38 16.53
N MET A 33 -8.90 12.00 15.50
CA MET A 33 -7.83 11.39 14.72
C MET A 33 -6.48 11.54 15.42
N ARG A 34 -6.26 12.67 16.11
CA ARG A 34 -5.04 12.94 16.87
C ARG A 34 -4.78 11.86 17.91
N THR A 35 -5.79 11.45 18.67
CA THR A 35 -5.66 10.36 19.66
C THR A 35 -5.25 9.04 19.02
N PHE A 36 -5.83 8.70 17.85
CA PHE A 36 -5.43 7.51 17.10
C PHE A 36 -3.99 7.63 16.60
N TRP A 37 -3.63 8.79 16.04
CA TRP A 37 -2.30 9.07 15.49
C TRP A 37 -1.21 8.91 16.53
N GLU A 38 -1.39 9.49 17.72
CA GLU A 38 -0.45 9.40 18.84
C GLU A 38 -0.17 7.94 19.26
N GLN A 39 -1.14 7.06 19.09
CA GLN A 39 -1.03 5.63 19.42
C GLN A 39 -0.49 4.77 18.26
N ASP A 40 -0.62 5.23 17.00
CA ASP A 40 -0.23 4.46 15.82
C ASP A 40 1.23 4.71 15.38
N GLN A 41 2.18 4.22 16.18
CA GLN A 41 3.63 4.32 15.88
C GLN A 41 4.00 3.88 14.45
N PRO A 42 3.47 2.76 13.91
CA PRO A 42 3.73 2.38 12.51
C PRO A 42 3.16 3.37 11.49
N GLY A 43 2.03 4.01 11.81
CA GLY A 43 1.42 5.06 10.98
C GLY A 43 2.25 6.34 10.95
N GLN A 44 2.79 6.74 12.10
CA GLN A 44 3.71 7.88 12.23
C GLN A 44 4.96 7.69 11.37
N ALA A 45 5.65 6.55 11.51
CA ALA A 45 6.84 6.25 10.72
C ALA A 45 6.56 6.26 9.20
N LEU A 46 5.40 5.75 8.78
CA LEU A 46 4.97 5.80 7.38
C LEU A 46 4.67 7.21 6.91
N GLY A 47 4.00 8.02 7.73
CA GLY A 47 3.71 9.41 7.40
C GLY A 47 4.97 10.21 7.16
N THR A 48 5.97 10.08 8.04
CA THR A 48 7.28 10.73 7.88
C THR A 48 8.01 10.26 6.62
N GLU A 49 8.02 8.94 6.35
CA GLU A 49 8.63 8.37 5.12
C GLU A 49 7.98 8.95 3.85
N ILE A 50 6.65 9.08 3.83
CA ILE A 50 5.92 9.66 2.69
C ILE A 50 6.20 11.16 2.57
N LEU A 51 6.20 11.89 3.69
CA LEU A 51 6.49 13.32 3.71
C LEU A 51 7.87 13.62 3.13
N ASP A 52 8.89 12.88 3.57
CA ASP A 52 10.26 12.99 3.05
C ASP A 52 10.32 12.69 1.55
N GLY A 53 9.60 11.65 1.09
CA GLY A 53 9.51 11.32 -0.33
C GLY A 53 8.89 12.45 -1.17
N ILE A 54 7.81 13.06 -0.67
CA ILE A 54 7.15 14.20 -1.33
C ILE A 54 8.11 15.40 -1.40
N CYS A 55 8.75 15.77 -0.29
CA CYS A 55 9.69 16.89 -0.23
C CYS A 55 10.91 16.70 -1.15
N ARG A 56 11.32 15.45 -1.39
CA ARG A 56 12.42 15.11 -2.32
C ARG A 56 11.97 14.99 -3.78
N GLY A 57 10.68 15.18 -4.08
CA GLY A 57 10.14 14.99 -5.42
C GLY A 57 10.26 13.56 -5.93
N GLN A 58 10.23 12.57 -5.04
CA GLN A 58 10.39 11.17 -5.41
C GLN A 58 9.20 10.69 -6.24
N GLU A 59 9.47 10.22 -7.46
CA GLU A 59 8.45 9.58 -8.28
C GLU A 59 8.06 8.21 -7.71
N ILE A 60 6.77 8.03 -7.46
CA ILE A 60 6.21 6.74 -7.03
C ILE A 60 5.73 5.98 -8.26
N HIS A 61 6.50 4.97 -8.68
CA HIS A 61 6.06 4.05 -9.72
C HIS A 61 5.03 3.06 -9.16
N THR A 62 3.79 3.14 -9.63
CA THR A 62 2.65 2.33 -9.18
C THR A 62 2.76 0.83 -9.48
N ASP A 63 3.73 0.45 -10.33
CA ASP A 63 4.01 -0.96 -10.67
C ASP A 63 5.25 -1.51 -9.95
N SER A 64 5.80 -0.75 -8.99
CA SER A 64 7.06 -1.09 -8.34
C SER A 64 6.87 -1.86 -7.00
N PRO A 65 7.81 -2.76 -6.64
CA PRO A 65 7.79 -3.43 -5.34
C PRO A 65 7.73 -2.48 -4.12
N PRO A 66 8.43 -1.32 -4.10
CA PRO A 66 8.29 -0.33 -3.04
C PRO A 66 6.85 0.17 -2.87
N TYR A 67 6.15 0.45 -3.98
CA TYR A 67 4.75 0.88 -3.96
C TYR A 67 3.83 -0.18 -3.35
N PHE A 68 3.97 -1.45 -3.73
CA PHE A 68 3.16 -2.53 -3.14
C PHE A 68 3.45 -2.71 -1.65
N ARG A 69 4.71 -2.55 -1.23
CA ARG A 69 5.12 -2.62 0.18
C ARG A 69 4.51 -1.46 0.98
N LEU A 70 4.49 -0.26 0.41
CA LEU A 70 3.83 0.91 0.99
C LEU A 70 2.33 0.65 1.15
N MET A 71 1.65 0.19 0.09
CA MET A 71 0.23 -0.18 0.13
C MET A 71 -0.09 -1.25 1.19
N LEU A 72 0.82 -2.20 1.44
CA LEU A 72 0.65 -3.20 2.50
C LEU A 72 0.79 -2.62 3.90
N ARG A 73 1.78 -1.74 4.12
CA ARG A 73 2.06 -1.12 5.42
C ARG A 73 0.96 -0.12 5.84
N LEU A 74 0.31 0.51 4.87
CA LEU A 74 -0.86 1.38 5.08
C LEU A 74 -2.07 0.66 5.67
N ARG A 75 -2.20 -0.66 5.49
CA ARG A 75 -3.34 -1.44 5.98
C ARG A 75 -3.12 -1.90 7.41
N GLU A 76 -4.10 -1.64 8.28
CA GLU A 76 -4.08 -2.02 9.70
C GLU A 76 -4.31 -3.51 9.91
N ARG A 77 -5.34 -4.08 9.26
CA ARG A 77 -5.78 -5.46 9.50
C ARG A 77 -4.99 -6.44 8.64
N ARG A 78 -4.49 -7.52 9.27
CA ARG A 78 -3.79 -8.62 8.56
C ARG A 78 -4.68 -9.28 7.50
N LEU A 79 -5.98 -9.40 7.75
CA LEU A 79 -6.95 -9.92 6.79
C LEU A 79 -7.06 -9.04 5.53
N ASP A 80 -7.03 -7.71 5.69
CA ASP A 80 -7.07 -6.80 4.54
C ASP A 80 -5.76 -6.78 3.78
N ARG A 81 -4.62 -7.02 4.45
CA ARG A 81 -3.33 -7.27 3.79
C ARG A 81 -3.38 -8.55 2.96
N LEU A 82 -3.89 -9.65 3.52
CA LEU A 82 -4.06 -10.92 2.81
C LEU A 82 -5.00 -10.79 1.60
N ARG A 83 -6.12 -10.06 1.76
CA ARG A 83 -7.06 -9.78 0.67
C ARG A 83 -6.44 -8.89 -0.41
N PHE A 84 -5.58 -7.94 -0.03
CA PHE A 84 -4.85 -7.13 -1.00
C PHE A 84 -3.80 -7.96 -1.75
N LEU A 85 -3.06 -8.83 -1.05
CA LEU A 85 -2.11 -9.75 -1.68
C LEU A 85 -2.80 -10.73 -2.63
N SER A 86 -3.94 -11.30 -2.23
CA SER A 86 -4.70 -12.19 -3.11
C SER A 86 -5.22 -11.46 -4.33
N ARG A 87 -5.74 -10.23 -4.18
CA ARG A 87 -6.12 -9.38 -5.32
C ARG A 87 -4.93 -9.01 -6.20
N LEU A 88 -3.77 -8.70 -5.63
CA LEU A 88 -2.57 -8.36 -6.39
C LEU A 88 -2.03 -9.57 -7.18
N ALA A 89 -2.14 -10.78 -6.62
CA ALA A 89 -1.76 -12.02 -7.28
C ALA A 89 -2.76 -12.43 -8.38
N LEU A 90 -4.05 -12.15 -8.19
CA LEU A 90 -5.13 -12.56 -9.09
C LEU A 90 -5.48 -11.52 -10.15
N THR A 91 -5.20 -10.23 -9.91
CA THR A 91 -5.47 -9.14 -10.85
C THR A 91 -4.23 -8.93 -11.71
N PRO A 92 -4.30 -9.17 -13.04
CA PRO A 92 -3.17 -8.94 -13.93
C PRO A 92 -2.82 -7.45 -13.98
N THR A 93 -1.55 -7.11 -13.84
CA THR A 93 -1.07 -5.72 -13.86
C THR A 93 -0.92 -5.24 -15.32
N ILE A 94 -1.15 -3.96 -15.60
CA ILE A 94 -1.07 -3.35 -16.95
C ILE A 94 0.28 -3.62 -17.64
N THR A 95 1.37 -3.73 -16.86
CA THR A 95 2.72 -4.08 -17.35
C THR A 95 2.80 -5.50 -17.92
N GLU A 96 2.01 -6.45 -17.40
CA GLU A 96 1.94 -7.83 -17.89
C GLU A 96 1.23 -7.90 -19.27
N TRP A 97 0.21 -7.06 -19.49
CA TRP A 97 -0.49 -6.95 -20.78
C TRP A 97 0.40 -6.42 -21.91
N ARG A 98 1.39 -5.58 -21.61
CA ARG A 98 2.30 -5.03 -22.64
C ARG A 98 3.43 -5.97 -23.04
N SER A 99 3.84 -6.89 -22.17
CA SER A 99 5.05 -7.69 -22.39
C SER A 99 4.77 -9.05 -23.03
N ILE A 100 3.53 -9.55 -22.95
CA ILE A 100 3.25 -10.94 -23.29
C ILE A 100 1.87 -11.10 -23.95
N ARG A 101 1.84 -11.25 -25.28
CA ARG A 101 0.69 -11.85 -25.99
C ARG A 101 0.72 -13.37 -25.77
N LEU A 102 0.23 -13.87 -24.64
CA LEU A 102 0.13 -15.31 -24.38
C LEU A 102 -1.33 -15.80 -24.54
N PRO A 103 -1.58 -16.89 -25.29
CA PRO A 103 -2.93 -17.39 -25.55
C PRO A 103 -3.60 -17.96 -24.28
N ALA A 104 -4.93 -17.89 -24.27
CA ALA A 104 -5.82 -18.13 -23.13
C ALA A 104 -5.66 -19.45 -22.31
N PRO A 105 -5.24 -20.62 -22.86
CA PRO A 105 -5.24 -21.85 -22.07
C PRO A 105 -4.10 -21.99 -21.05
N LEU A 106 -3.07 -21.12 -21.07
CA LEU A 106 -1.89 -21.21 -20.19
C LEU A 106 -2.01 -20.41 -18.87
N PHE A 107 -3.18 -19.83 -18.60
CA PHE A 107 -3.49 -19.06 -17.39
C PHE A 107 -3.20 -19.77 -16.04
N PRO A 108 -3.48 -21.08 -15.86
CA PRO A 108 -3.19 -21.74 -14.58
C PRO A 108 -1.69 -21.94 -14.34
N ALA A 109 -0.91 -22.22 -15.39
CA ALA A 109 0.55 -22.36 -15.30
C ALA A 109 1.23 -21.03 -14.94
N TYR A 110 0.66 -19.90 -15.36
CA TYR A 110 1.14 -18.56 -15.02
C TYR A 110 1.14 -18.28 -13.50
N ARG A 111 0.15 -18.82 -12.76
CA ARG A 111 0.06 -18.66 -11.29
C ARG A 111 1.29 -19.24 -10.58
N LEU A 112 1.79 -20.39 -11.04
CA LEU A 112 2.94 -21.06 -10.45
C LEU A 112 4.25 -20.33 -10.75
N VAL A 113 4.43 -19.85 -11.99
CA VAL A 113 5.59 -19.03 -12.37
C VAL A 113 5.65 -17.74 -11.54
N ARG A 114 4.49 -17.14 -11.24
CA ARG A 114 4.40 -15.91 -10.44
C ARG A 114 4.75 -16.13 -8.97
N ILE A 115 4.28 -17.23 -8.35
CA ILE A 115 4.68 -17.63 -6.98
C ILE A 115 6.19 -17.90 -6.95
N GLY A 116 6.71 -18.63 -7.94
CA GLY A 116 8.14 -18.91 -8.06
C GLY A 116 8.98 -17.64 -8.20
N ARG A 117 8.53 -16.65 -9.00
CA ARG A 117 9.24 -15.38 -9.20
C ARG A 117 9.19 -14.46 -7.97
N LEU A 118 8.10 -14.48 -7.21
CA LEU A 118 7.99 -13.77 -5.93
C LEU A 118 8.91 -14.40 -4.87
N LEU A 119 8.96 -15.72 -4.78
CA LEU A 119 9.85 -16.44 -3.87
C LEU A 119 11.32 -16.28 -4.26
N SER A 120 11.66 -16.35 -5.55
CA SER A 120 13.04 -16.17 -6.02
C SER A 120 13.57 -14.75 -5.79
N ARG A 121 12.69 -13.75 -5.70
CA ARG A 121 13.05 -12.37 -5.33
C ARG A 121 13.11 -12.15 -3.82
N ALA A 122 12.43 -12.97 -3.02
CA ALA A 122 12.56 -12.97 -1.57
C ALA A 122 13.83 -13.71 -1.09
N PHE A 123 14.30 -14.70 -1.85
CA PHE A 123 15.53 -15.45 -1.56
C PHE A 123 16.82 -14.81 -2.09
N LYS A 124 16.71 -13.78 -2.93
CA LYS A 124 17.87 -12.96 -3.37
C LYS A 124 18.07 -11.81 -2.38
N THR A 125 18.49 -12.17 -1.17
CA THR A 125 19.25 -11.27 -0.27
C THR A 125 20.73 -11.50 -0.56
#